data_AF-A0A9W7W1B1-F1
#
_entry.id   AF-A0A9W7W1B1-F1
#
_cell.length_a   1.000
_cell.length_b   1.000
_cell.length_c   1.000
_cell.angle_alpha   90.00
_cell.angle_beta   90.00
_cell.angle_gamma   90.00
#
_symmetry.space_group_name_H-M   'P 1'
#
loop_
_entity.id
_entity.type
_entity.pdbx_description
1 polymer ?
#
loop_
_entity_poly.entity_id
_entity_poly.type
_entity_poly.pdbx_seq_one_letter_code
_entity_poly.pdbx_strand_id
1 'polypeptide(L)'
;MTFLQDELWLHIIEYCEPKHAWLSLKRVNQQTAACVVQHFAEAVLPDIEVCLQIALPTYDIRQRLQGQAVFCYDKSSSAITLRARIFSFDLAGTQPASYQTHFEPRWKAMIERPNGSLDENPRWHVKYGGRAVRLRLKGPVAQISPPDVQTGAPVPRLSFEWPAVLSSFFLAG
;
A
#
# COMPACT_ATOMS: atom_id res chain seq x y z
N MET A 1 25.68 -28.43 6.18
CA MET A 1 24.76 -27.64 7.01
C MET A 1 23.35 -27.90 6.51
N THR A 2 22.53 -28.57 7.31
CA THR A 2 21.14 -28.89 6.96
C THR A 2 20.30 -27.62 7.11
N PHE A 3 19.86 -27.07 5.98
CA PHE A 3 18.92 -25.96 5.99
C PHE A 3 17.55 -26.47 6.43
N LEU A 4 16.90 -25.74 7.34
CA LEU A 4 15.51 -25.98 7.69
C LEU A 4 14.64 -25.80 6.43
N GLN A 5 13.56 -26.57 6.30
CA GLN A 5 12.62 -26.43 5.18
C GLN A 5 11.87 -25.09 5.24
N ASP A 6 11.48 -24.55 4.07
CA ASP A 6 10.79 -23.26 3.96
C ASP A 6 9.46 -23.23 4.74
N GLU A 7 8.74 -24.35 4.76
CA GLU A 7 7.47 -24.51 5.49
C GLU A 7 7.65 -24.28 7.00
N LEU A 8 8.75 -24.81 7.57
CA LEU A 8 9.05 -24.63 8.98
C LEU A 8 9.47 -23.19 9.28
N TRP A 9 10.15 -22.52 8.36
CA TRP A 9 10.46 -21.09 8.49
C TRP A 9 9.20 -20.24 8.47
N LEU A 10 8.26 -20.52 7.57
CA LEU A 10 6.97 -19.80 7.51
C LEU A 10 6.19 -19.96 8.82
N HIS A 11 6.15 -21.16 9.39
CA HIS A 11 5.56 -21.38 10.71
C HIS A 11 6.28 -20.62 11.83
N ILE A 12 7.62 -20.60 11.85
CA ILE A 12 8.36 -19.84 12.86
C ILE A 12 8.07 -18.34 12.75
N ILE A 13 7.98 -17.82 11.53
CA ILE A 13 7.71 -16.39 11.27
C ILE A 13 6.34 -15.98 11.83
N GLU A 14 5.34 -16.86 11.76
CA GLU A 14 3.99 -16.60 12.27
C GLU A 14 3.96 -16.27 13.76
N TYR A 15 4.86 -16.87 14.55
CA TYR A 15 4.98 -16.61 15.99
C TYR A 15 5.88 -15.40 16.33
N CYS A 16 6.56 -14.82 15.34
CA CYS A 16 7.41 -13.65 15.56
C CYS A 16 6.59 -12.36 15.49
N GLU A 17 6.95 -11.35 16.29
CA GLU A 17 6.41 -10.01 16.07
C GLU A 17 6.79 -9.51 14.66
N PRO A 18 5.84 -8.92 13.90
CA PRO A 18 6.09 -8.48 12.53
C PRO A 18 7.30 -7.53 12.40
N LYS A 19 7.49 -6.63 13.38
CA LYS A 19 8.64 -5.72 13.41
C LYS A 19 9.97 -6.47 13.43
N HIS A 20 10.07 -7.50 14.28
CA HIS A 20 11.29 -8.30 14.44
C HIS A 20 11.52 -9.25 13.27
N ALA A 21 10.47 -9.87 12.74
CA ALA A 21 10.55 -10.70 11.54
C ALA A 21 11.07 -9.88 10.34
N TRP A 22 10.55 -8.66 10.16
CA TRP A 22 10.93 -7.82 9.03
C TRP A 22 12.33 -7.20 9.13
N LEU A 23 12.69 -6.67 10.31
CA LEU A 23 13.95 -5.93 10.48
C LEU A 23 15.15 -6.85 10.78
N SER A 24 14.94 -7.89 11.59
CA SER A 24 16.01 -8.75 12.08
C SER A 24 16.10 -10.05 11.28
N LEU A 25 15.04 -10.85 11.24
CA LEU A 25 15.06 -12.21 10.67
C LEU A 25 15.37 -12.19 9.16
N LYS A 26 14.87 -11.18 8.46
CA LYS A 26 15.15 -10.93 7.04
C LYS A 26 16.64 -10.77 6.70
N ARG A 27 17.48 -10.36 7.66
CA ARG A 27 18.92 -10.08 7.42
C ARG A 27 19.82 -11.28 7.68
N VAL A 28 19.29 -12.36 8.26
CA VAL A 28 20.07 -13.51 8.73
C VAL A 28 20.57 -14.35 7.56
N ASN A 29 19.69 -14.73 6.64
CA ASN A 29 20.01 -15.56 5.49
C ASN A 29 19.13 -15.18 4.28
N GLN A 30 19.56 -15.51 3.07
CA GLN A 30 18.77 -15.30 1.85
C GLN A 30 17.47 -16.13 1.86
N GLN A 31 17.53 -17.37 2.37
CA GLN A 31 16.36 -18.22 2.50
C GLN A 31 15.33 -17.59 3.46
N THR A 32 15.76 -17.17 4.65
CA THR A 32 14.86 -16.50 5.62
C THR A 32 14.34 -15.17 5.08
N ALA A 33 15.15 -14.43 4.32
CA ALA A 33 14.71 -13.22 3.64
C ALA A 33 13.58 -13.49 2.65
N ALA A 34 13.67 -14.59 1.87
CA ALA A 34 12.64 -14.99 0.94
C ALA A 34 11.35 -15.41 1.66
N CYS A 35 11.45 -16.25 2.69
CA CYS A 35 10.30 -16.68 3.49
C CYS A 35 9.59 -15.49 4.18
N VAL A 36 10.35 -14.55 4.75
CA VAL A 36 9.78 -13.33 5.35
C VAL A 36 9.08 -12.49 4.30
N VAL A 37 9.69 -12.27 3.13
CA VAL A 37 9.07 -11.51 2.05
C VAL A 37 7.77 -12.17 1.59
N GLN A 38 7.74 -13.50 1.46
CA GLN A 38 6.54 -14.24 1.11
C GLN A 38 5.46 -14.11 2.18
N HIS A 39 5.78 -14.39 3.45
CA HIS A 39 4.82 -14.29 4.56
C HIS A 39 4.21 -12.90 4.66
N PHE A 40 5.01 -11.84 4.54
CA PHE A 40 4.50 -10.47 4.59
C PHE A 40 3.59 -10.16 3.42
N ALA A 41 3.92 -10.67 2.23
CA ALA A 41 3.10 -10.46 1.06
C ALA A 41 1.71 -11.13 1.18
N GLU A 42 1.64 -12.29 1.83
CA GLU A 42 0.42 -13.08 1.98
C GLU A 42 -0.42 -12.66 3.20
N ALA A 43 0.22 -12.45 4.36
CA ALA A 43 -0.45 -12.24 5.64
C ALA A 43 -0.56 -10.77 6.05
N VAL A 44 0.48 -9.97 5.80
CA VAL A 44 0.58 -8.60 6.34
C VAL A 44 0.00 -7.56 5.38
N LEU A 45 0.31 -7.67 4.09
CA LEU A 45 -0.13 -6.69 3.09
C LEU A 45 -1.65 -6.52 2.96
N PRO A 46 -2.48 -7.60 3.04
CA PRO A 46 -3.93 -7.44 2.97
C PRO A 46 -4.52 -6.55 4.05
N ASP A 47 -3.83 -6.44 5.20
CA ASP A 47 -4.27 -5.67 6.36
C ASP A 47 -3.75 -4.22 6.33
N ILE A 48 -2.99 -3.84 5.31
CA ILE A 48 -2.47 -2.48 5.16
C ILE A 48 -3.49 -1.58 4.48
N GLU A 49 -3.81 -0.48 5.13
CA GLU A 49 -4.55 0.62 4.51
C GLU A 49 -3.59 1.76 4.18
N VAL A 50 -3.67 2.27 2.94
CA VAL A 50 -2.88 3.42 2.50
C VAL A 50 -3.82 4.59 2.27
N CYS A 51 -3.64 5.67 3.03
CA CYS A 51 -4.52 6.83 2.99
C CYS A 51 -3.79 8.05 2.40
N LEU A 52 -4.38 8.67 1.38
CA LEU A 52 -3.95 9.96 0.85
C LEU A 52 -4.78 11.08 1.48
N GLN A 53 -4.12 12.03 2.13
CA GLN A 53 -4.78 13.24 2.62
C GLN A 53 -5.11 14.18 1.47
N ILE A 54 -6.35 14.65 1.41
CA ILE A 54 -6.86 15.49 0.34
C ILE A 54 -7.48 16.75 0.93
N ALA A 55 -7.19 17.90 0.33
CA ALA A 55 -7.87 19.15 0.65
C ALA A 55 -9.25 19.17 -0.01
N LEU A 56 -10.29 19.36 0.78
CA LEU A 56 -11.66 19.50 0.29
C LEU A 56 -11.87 20.94 -0.22
N PRO A 57 -12.52 21.13 -1.39
CA PRO A 57 -12.89 22.43 -1.91
C PRO A 57 -13.90 23.03 -0.94
N THR A 58 -13.47 24.09 -0.25
CA THR A 58 -14.31 24.82 0.70
C THR A 58 -14.36 26.26 0.23
N TYR A 59 -15.54 26.88 0.31
CA TYR A 59 -15.71 28.30 -0.04
C TYR A 59 -14.92 29.23 0.89
N ASP A 60 -14.61 28.78 2.11
CA ASP A 60 -13.77 29.50 3.06
C ASP A 60 -12.32 29.01 3.02
N ILE A 61 -11.42 29.85 2.51
CA ILE A 61 -9.97 29.60 2.44
C ILE A 61 -9.32 29.42 3.83
N ARG A 62 -9.98 29.84 4.91
CA ARG A 62 -9.49 29.74 6.30
C ARG A 62 -9.84 28.39 6.92
N GLN A 63 -10.87 27.70 6.43
CA GLN A 63 -11.25 26.37 6.86
C GLN A 63 -10.90 25.33 5.79
N ARG A 64 -9.63 24.93 5.76
CA ARG A 64 -9.20 23.80 4.94
C ARG A 64 -9.68 22.50 5.58
N LEU A 65 -10.86 22.04 5.17
CA LEU A 65 -11.34 20.72 5.54
C LEU A 65 -10.45 19.67 4.87
N GLN A 66 -10.02 18.68 5.66
CA GLN A 66 -9.22 17.56 5.19
C GLN A 66 -10.12 16.35 5.00
N GLY A 67 -10.05 15.75 3.83
CA GLY A 67 -10.58 14.43 3.54
C GLY A 67 -9.45 13.44 3.33
N GLN A 68 -9.80 12.16 3.18
CA GLN A 68 -8.83 11.11 2.87
C GLN A 68 -9.38 10.15 1.81
N ALA A 69 -8.55 9.81 0.83
CA ALA A 69 -8.80 8.67 -0.05
C ALA A 69 -8.13 7.44 0.57
N VAL A 70 -8.93 6.39 0.79
CA VAL A 70 -8.48 5.15 1.41
C VAL A 70 -8.28 4.10 0.32
N PHE A 71 -7.06 3.59 0.22
CA PHE A 71 -6.68 2.52 -0.69
C PHE A 71 -6.50 1.24 0.11
N CYS A 72 -7.18 0.19 -0.32
CA CYS A 72 -7.13 -1.13 0.28
C CYS A 72 -6.56 -2.15 -0.71
N TYR A 73 -5.97 -3.20 -0.16
CA TYR A 73 -5.39 -4.26 -0.97
C TYR A 73 -6.49 -5.06 -1.69
N ASP A 74 -6.39 -5.18 -3.00
CA ASP A 74 -7.25 -6.06 -3.79
C ASP A 74 -6.53 -7.39 -4.09
N LYS A 75 -7.06 -8.47 -3.51
CA LYS A 75 -6.58 -9.84 -3.73
C LYS A 75 -6.78 -10.30 -5.17
N SER A 76 -7.79 -9.79 -5.88
CA SER A 76 -8.18 -10.25 -7.21
C SER A 76 -7.26 -9.71 -8.32
N SER A 77 -6.82 -8.46 -8.22
CA SER A 77 -5.87 -7.85 -9.15
C SER A 77 -4.40 -8.18 -8.89
N SER A 78 -4.09 -8.88 -7.80
CA SER A 78 -2.71 -9.12 -7.34
C SER A 78 -1.99 -10.26 -8.05
N ALA A 79 -2.48 -10.71 -9.22
CA ALA A 79 -1.84 -11.71 -10.06
C ALA A 79 -0.43 -11.29 -10.56
N ILE A 80 -0.05 -10.02 -10.43
CA ILE A 80 1.14 -9.46 -11.06
C ILE A 80 2.28 -9.33 -10.04
N THR A 81 2.97 -10.46 -9.88
CA THR A 81 4.41 -10.59 -9.60
C THR A 81 4.91 -10.24 -8.19
N LEU A 82 4.81 -11.21 -7.26
CA LEU A 82 5.64 -11.28 -6.04
C LEU A 82 7.14 -11.01 -6.32
N ARG A 83 7.64 -11.35 -7.52
CA ARG A 83 9.02 -11.08 -7.95
C ARG A 83 9.29 -9.59 -8.23
N ALA A 84 8.29 -8.82 -8.65
CA ALA A 84 8.48 -7.40 -9.00
C ALA A 84 8.48 -6.47 -7.79
N ARG A 85 8.10 -6.96 -6.59
CA ARG A 85 8.03 -6.16 -5.35
C ARG A 85 7.17 -4.88 -5.48
N ILE A 86 6.22 -4.90 -6.40
CA ILE A 86 5.24 -3.84 -6.64
C ILE A 86 3.87 -4.43 -6.33
N PHE A 87 3.10 -3.75 -5.48
CA PHE A 87 1.71 -4.12 -5.20
C PHE A 87 0.76 -3.00 -5.58
N SER A 88 -0.45 -3.39 -5.95
CA SER A 88 -1.54 -2.52 -6.32
C SER A 88 -2.62 -2.49 -5.25
N PHE A 89 -3.12 -1.31 -4.95
CA PHE A 89 -4.19 -1.04 -4.01
C PHE A 89 -5.31 -0.32 -4.73
N ASP A 90 -6.54 -0.75 -4.51
CA ASP A 90 -7.72 -0.14 -5.11
C ASP A 90 -8.36 0.84 -4.14
N LEU A 91 -8.94 1.91 -4.69
CA LEU A 91 -9.66 2.88 -3.91
C LEU A 91 -10.91 2.22 -3.30
N ALA A 92 -10.89 2.01 -1.99
CA ALA A 92 -12.06 1.54 -1.24
C ALA A 92 -13.10 2.66 -1.07
N GLY A 93 -12.65 3.90 -0.98
CA GLY A 93 -13.53 5.06 -0.94
C GLY A 93 -12.83 6.35 -0.51
N THR A 94 -13.61 7.42 -0.41
CA THR A 94 -13.15 8.69 0.14
C THR A 94 -13.92 9.01 1.41
N GLN A 95 -13.29 9.71 2.33
CA GLN A 95 -13.91 10.24 3.54
C GLN A 95 -13.73 11.76 3.55
N PRO A 96 -14.81 12.56 3.54
CA PRO A 96 -16.21 12.16 3.42
C PRO A 96 -16.54 11.56 2.04
N ALA A 97 -17.52 10.66 1.99
CA ALA A 97 -17.88 9.93 0.76
C ALA A 97 -18.36 10.85 -0.39
N SER A 98 -18.94 12.01 -0.04
CA SER A 98 -19.35 13.04 -1.01
C SER A 98 -18.19 13.56 -1.87
N TYR A 99 -16.94 13.35 -1.44
CA TYR A 99 -15.78 13.84 -2.15
C TYR A 99 -15.32 12.96 -3.31
N GLN A 100 -15.89 11.77 -3.47
CA GLN A 100 -15.47 10.81 -4.50
C GLN A 100 -15.54 11.41 -5.91
N THR A 101 -16.59 12.17 -6.22
CA THR A 101 -16.77 12.86 -7.51
C THR A 101 -15.68 13.88 -7.81
N HIS A 102 -15.08 14.48 -6.79
CA HIS A 102 -13.98 15.44 -6.96
C HIS A 102 -12.61 14.74 -6.98
N PHE A 103 -12.50 13.57 -6.35
CA PHE A 103 -11.27 12.80 -6.34
C PHE A 103 -10.96 12.17 -7.69
N GLU A 104 -11.96 11.62 -8.38
CA GLU A 104 -11.78 10.93 -9.65
C GLU A 104 -11.12 11.79 -10.76
N PRO A 105 -11.57 13.03 -11.04
CA PRO A 105 -10.90 13.90 -12.01
C PRO A 105 -9.45 14.19 -11.63
N ARG A 106 -9.17 14.37 -10.34
CA ARG A 106 -7.82 14.61 -9.84
C ARG A 106 -6.93 13.38 -10.02
N TRP A 107 -7.47 12.19 -9.79
CA TRP A 107 -6.77 10.93 -10.02
C TRP A 107 -6.48 10.70 -11.50
N LYS A 108 -7.46 10.95 -12.38
CA LYS A 108 -7.28 10.91 -13.84
C LYS A 108 -6.19 11.86 -14.31
N ALA A 109 -6.19 13.10 -13.84
CA ALA A 109 -5.14 14.08 -14.16
C ALA A 109 -3.74 13.65 -13.67
N MET A 110 -3.64 12.83 -12.61
CA MET A 110 -2.36 12.25 -12.18
C MET A 110 -1.87 11.14 -13.12
N ILE A 111 -2.78 10.38 -13.73
CA ILE A 111 -2.46 9.29 -14.68
C ILE A 111 -2.00 9.85 -16.02
N GLU A 112 -2.54 10.99 -16.44
CA GLU A 112 -2.13 11.67 -17.69
C GLU A 112 -0.68 12.18 -17.66
N ARG A 113 -0.03 12.18 -16.48
CA ARG A 113 1.42 12.39 -16.37
C ARG A 113 2.18 11.22 -16.99
N PRO A 114 3.39 11.43 -17.54
CA PRO A 114 4.18 10.35 -18.10
C PRO A 114 4.32 9.19 -17.10
N ASN A 115 3.88 8.01 -17.53
CA ASN A 115 3.88 6.75 -16.79
C ASN A 115 2.97 6.70 -15.54
N GLY A 116 2.04 7.65 -15.37
CA GLY A 116 1.18 7.72 -14.18
C GLY A 116 1.93 7.96 -12.87
N SER A 117 3.18 8.41 -12.95
CA SER A 117 4.05 8.61 -11.79
C SER A 117 3.49 9.69 -10.87
N LEU A 118 3.33 9.34 -9.61
CA LEU A 118 2.97 10.29 -8.56
C LEU A 118 4.25 10.94 -8.03
N ASP A 119 4.14 12.22 -7.67
CA ASP A 119 5.23 12.89 -6.93
C ASP A 119 5.51 12.09 -5.64
N GLU A 120 6.77 12.02 -5.22
CA GLU A 120 7.18 11.38 -3.96
C GLU A 120 7.01 12.34 -2.75
N ASN A 121 6.71 13.61 -3.01
CA ASN A 121 6.42 14.60 -1.98
C ASN A 121 5.18 14.37 -1.10
N PRO A 122 4.02 13.87 -1.60
CA PRO A 122 2.85 13.69 -0.77
C PRO A 122 3.17 12.67 0.31
N ARG A 123 2.85 13.05 1.55
CA ARG A 123 2.96 12.15 2.68
C ARG A 123 1.68 11.35 2.81
N TRP A 124 1.85 10.04 2.78
CA TRP A 124 0.80 9.04 2.89
C TRP A 124 0.67 8.58 4.34
N HIS A 125 -0.55 8.28 4.75
CA HIS A 125 -0.80 7.67 6.04
C HIS A 125 -0.97 6.17 5.81
N VAL A 126 0.03 5.40 6.21
CA VAL A 126 -0.01 3.94 6.13
C VAL A 126 -0.47 3.41 7.49
N LYS A 127 -1.51 2.59 7.50
CA LYS A 127 -2.05 1.98 8.70
C LYS A 127 -1.86 0.47 8.67
N TYR A 128 -1.47 -0.08 9.80
CA TYR A 128 -1.35 -1.52 10.03
C TYR A 128 -1.39 -1.81 11.53
N GLY A 129 -2.12 -2.85 11.95
CA GLY A 129 -2.16 -3.28 13.36
C GLY A 129 -2.58 -2.19 14.35
N GLY A 130 -3.54 -1.34 13.98
CA GLY A 130 -4.01 -0.21 14.81
C GLY A 130 -3.05 0.99 14.88
N ARG A 131 -1.88 0.91 14.23
CA ARG A 131 -0.90 1.99 14.15
C ARG A 131 -1.00 2.71 12.82
N ALA A 132 -0.90 4.03 12.83
CA ALA A 132 -0.83 4.87 11.64
C ALA A 132 0.49 5.64 11.59
N VAL A 133 1.23 5.55 10.47
CA VAL A 133 2.49 6.26 10.26
C VAL A 133 2.40 7.11 9.01
N ARG A 134 2.88 8.34 9.11
CA ARG A 134 2.96 9.25 7.97
C ARG A 134 4.32 9.12 7.28
N LEU A 135 4.34 8.60 6.07
CA LEU A 135 5.57 8.30 5.31
C LEU A 135 5.45 8.66 3.81
N ARG A 136 6.56 8.60 3.08
CA ARG A 136 6.59 8.74 1.63
C ARG A 136 6.62 7.36 0.98
N LEU A 137 5.78 7.15 -0.03
CA LEU A 137 5.83 5.93 -0.83
C LEU A 137 6.99 6.01 -1.82
N LYS A 138 7.61 4.87 -2.11
CA LYS A 138 8.69 4.78 -3.08
C LYS A 138 8.16 4.28 -4.42
N GLY A 139 8.41 5.03 -5.49
CA GLY A 139 7.88 4.76 -6.83
C GLY A 139 6.34 4.66 -6.89
N PRO A 140 5.57 5.58 -6.31
CA PRO A 140 4.12 5.54 -6.38
C PRO A 140 3.63 5.82 -7.82
N VAL A 141 2.75 4.97 -8.32
CA VAL A 141 2.15 5.08 -9.65
C VAL A 141 0.63 5.02 -9.52
N ALA A 142 -0.05 5.99 -10.14
CA ALA A 142 -1.49 5.99 -10.29
C ALA A 142 -1.89 5.26 -11.58
N GLN A 143 -2.92 4.43 -11.46
CA GLN A 143 -3.53 3.66 -12.54
C GLN A 143 -5.05 3.69 -12.39
N ILE A 144 -5.74 3.30 -13.46
CA ILE A 144 -7.15 2.97 -13.44
C ILE A 144 -7.26 1.50 -13.81
N SER A 145 -7.86 0.70 -12.93
CA SER A 145 -8.22 -0.67 -13.29
C SER A 145 -9.34 -0.63 -14.34
N PRO A 146 -9.32 -1.54 -15.34
CA PRO A 146 -10.50 -1.77 -16.16
C PRO A 146 -11.71 -2.08 -15.26
N PRO A 147 -12.93 -1.70 -15.69
CA PRO A 147 -14.14 -1.90 -14.90
C PRO A 147 -14.29 -3.39 -14.58
N ASP A 148 -14.40 -3.68 -13.30
CA ASP A 148 -14.58 -5.05 -12.84
C ASP A 148 -15.98 -5.54 -13.25
N VAL A 149 -16.10 -6.83 -13.57
CA VAL A 149 -17.32 -7.44 -14.16
C VAL A 149 -18.55 -7.27 -13.24
N GLN A 150 -18.33 -7.01 -11.95
CA GLN A 150 -19.37 -6.85 -10.93
C GLN A 150 -19.77 -5.38 -10.67
N THR A 151 -18.87 -4.42 -10.87
CA THR A 151 -19.07 -3.02 -10.45
C THR A 151 -19.29 -2.07 -11.62
N GLY A 152 -18.87 -2.45 -12.84
CA GLY A 152 -19.11 -1.69 -14.07
C GLY A 152 -18.40 -0.33 -14.17
N ALA A 153 -17.78 0.15 -13.10
CA ALA A 153 -17.08 1.42 -13.02
C ALA A 153 -15.55 1.24 -12.95
N PRO A 154 -14.77 2.10 -13.63
CA PRO A 154 -13.31 2.11 -13.50
C PRO A 154 -12.90 2.49 -12.07
N VAL A 155 -12.01 1.70 -11.45
CA VAL A 155 -11.56 1.93 -10.07
C VAL A 155 -10.17 2.56 -10.05
N PRO A 156 -9.98 3.69 -9.34
CA PRO A 156 -8.66 4.27 -9.09
C PRO A 156 -7.74 3.28 -8.35
N ARG A 157 -6.55 3.06 -8.89
CA ARG A 157 -5.57 2.09 -8.36
C ARG A 157 -4.21 2.73 -8.13
N LEU A 158 -3.63 2.50 -6.95
CA LEU A 158 -2.30 2.96 -6.55
C LEU A 158 -1.33 1.77 -6.53
N SER A 159 -0.18 1.87 -7.18
CA SER A 159 0.89 0.89 -7.04
C SER A 159 2.20 1.50 -6.55
N PHE A 160 2.99 0.75 -5.77
CA PHE A 160 4.28 1.22 -5.25
C PHE A 160 5.18 0.06 -4.78
N GLU A 161 6.45 0.37 -4.49
CA GLU A 161 7.41 -0.58 -3.92
C GLU A 161 7.17 -0.81 -2.42
N TRP A 162 6.46 -1.89 -2.09
CA TRP A 162 6.07 -2.20 -0.71
C TRP A 162 7.23 -2.54 0.27
N PRO A 163 8.37 -3.14 -0.12
CA PRO A 163 9.38 -3.50 0.88
C PRO A 163 10.07 -2.27 1.49
N ALA A 164 10.23 -1.21 0.70
CA ALA A 164 10.77 0.06 1.17
C ALA A 164 9.80 0.75 2.14
N VAL A 165 8.50 0.68 1.83
CA VAL A 165 7.43 1.24 2.67
C VAL A 165 7.34 0.50 4.00
N LEU A 166 7.33 -0.83 4.01
CA LEU A 166 7.34 -1.60 5.26
C LEU A 166 8.57 -1.34 6.12
N SER A 167 9.75 -1.27 5.49
CA SER A 167 10.98 -0.95 6.21
C SER A 167 10.88 0.44 6.87
N SER A 168 10.34 1.42 6.16
CA SER A 168 10.11 2.76 6.69
C SER A 168 9.06 2.77 7.80
N PHE A 169 7.98 2.02 7.65
CA PHE A 169 6.90 1.90 8.63
C PHE A 169 7.40 1.34 9.97
N PHE A 170 8.14 0.22 9.94
CA PHE A 170 8.68 -0.41 11.15
C PHE A 170 9.84 0.36 11.80
N LEU A 171 10.54 1.21 11.03
CA LEU A 171 11.58 2.10 11.56
C LEU A 171 11.02 3.38 12.17
N ALA A 172 9.87 3.87 11.70
CA ALA A 172 9.28 5.15 12.12
C ALA A 172 8.67 5.15 13.53
N GLY A 173 8.95 4.14 14.36
CA GLY A 173 8.64 4.13 15.79
C GLY A 173 8.78 2.77 16.42
#